data_AF-A0A846CHV0-F1
#
_entry.id   AF-A0A846CHV0-F1
#
_cell.length_a   1.000
_cell.length_b   1.000
_cell.length_c   1.000
_cell.angle_alpha   90.00
_cell.angle_beta   90.00
_cell.angle_gamma   90.00
#
_symmetry.space_group_name_H-M   'P 1'
#
loop_
_entity.id
_entity.type
_entity.pdbx_description
1 polymer ?
#
loop_
_entity_poly.entity_id
_entity_poly.type
_entity_poly.pdbx_seq_one_letter_code
_entity_poly.pdbx_strand_id
1 'polypeptide(L)'
;MKTFFDAKIEIIEINKYQERPGFSDKYHLVKFLLQSTGINSFEVNIWVHSNYPEAEIIKVARTFLNRRLQDFVELTSEDIYTPDEVDALWQSFNN
;
A
#
# COMPACT_ATOMS: atom_id res chain seq x y z
N MET A 1 -13.77 -13.26 12.77
CA MET A 1 -12.65 -12.81 11.92
C MET A 1 -12.32 -11.39 12.36
N LYS A 2 -11.20 -11.17 13.08
CA LYS A 2 -10.84 -9.84 13.59
C LYS A 2 -10.36 -9.00 12.40
N THR A 3 -11.11 -7.95 12.06
CA THR A 3 -10.70 -6.92 11.11
C THR A 3 -9.64 -6.04 11.77
N PHE A 4 -8.37 -6.33 11.47
CA PHE A 4 -7.27 -5.43 11.77
C PHE A 4 -7.22 -4.39 10.65
N PHE A 5 -7.19 -3.10 11.02
CA PHE A 5 -7.19 -1.92 10.14
C PHE A 5 -8.58 -1.43 9.67
N ASP A 6 -9.19 -0.53 10.45
CA ASP A 6 -10.34 0.30 10.03
C ASP A 6 -9.81 1.44 9.14
N ALA A 7 -9.50 1.11 7.89
CA ALA A 7 -9.03 2.07 6.91
C ALA A 7 -9.91 2.06 5.67
N LYS A 8 -10.29 3.25 5.24
CA LYS A 8 -10.88 3.50 3.93
C LYS A 8 -9.78 3.47 2.88
N ILE A 9 -9.98 2.66 1.84
CA ILE A 9 -9.06 2.53 0.71
C ILE A 9 -9.74 3.10 -0.53
N GLU A 10 -9.17 4.16 -1.10
CA GLU A 10 -9.66 4.79 -2.32
C GLU A 10 -8.63 4.68 -3.45
N ILE A 11 -9.09 4.56 -4.69
CA ILE A 11 -8.22 4.68 -5.86
C ILE A 11 -8.25 6.13 -6.27
N ILE A 12 -7.09 6.79 -6.25
CA ILE A 12 -6.98 8.21 -6.58
C ILE A 12 -6.45 8.44 -8.00
N GLU A 13 -5.73 7.47 -8.57
CA GLU A 13 -5.14 7.60 -9.90
C GLU A 13 -4.88 6.24 -10.55
N ILE A 14 -5.07 6.17 -11.87
CA ILE A 14 -4.69 5.01 -12.70
C ILE A 14 -3.96 5.52 -13.95
N ASN A 15 -2.65 5.28 -14.01
CA ASN A 15 -1.81 5.61 -15.15
C ASN A 15 -1.42 4.35 -15.89
N LYS A 16 -1.81 4.23 -17.16
CA LYS A 16 -1.53 3.03 -17.97
C LYS A 16 -0.22 3.16 -18.75
N TYR A 17 0.42 2.02 -19.02
CA TYR A 17 1.61 1.90 -19.88
C TYR A 17 2.76 2.84 -19.50
N GLN A 18 2.98 2.99 -18.20
CA GLN A 18 4.04 3.77 -17.58
C GLN A 18 5.38 3.01 -17.55
N GLU A 19 6.47 3.76 -17.51
CA GLU A 19 7.80 3.22 -17.22
C GLU A 19 7.98 3.04 -15.73
N ARG A 20 8.43 1.86 -15.33
CA ARG A 20 8.76 1.55 -13.94
C ARG A 20 10.27 1.57 -13.78
N PRO A 21 10.83 2.40 -12.88
CA PRO A 21 12.27 2.42 -12.63
C PRO A 21 12.80 1.02 -12.30
N GLY A 22 13.87 0.61 -12.99
CA GLY A 22 14.51 -0.70 -12.82
C GLY A 22 13.89 -1.84 -13.62
N PHE A 23 12.91 -1.58 -14.50
CA PHE A 23 12.28 -2.58 -15.36
C PHE A 23 12.30 -2.11 -16.82
N SER A 24 12.46 -3.04 -17.76
CA SER A 24 12.40 -2.76 -19.21
C SER A 24 10.98 -2.70 -19.77
N ASP A 25 10.04 -3.38 -19.11
CA ASP A 25 8.66 -3.52 -19.56
C ASP A 25 7.76 -2.34 -19.13
N LYS A 26 6.58 -2.25 -19.76
CA LYS A 26 5.56 -1.27 -19.39
C LYS A 26 4.64 -1.81 -18.30
N TYR A 27 4.18 -0.90 -17.44
CA TYR A 27 3.31 -1.22 -16.32
C TYR A 27 2.14 -0.24 -16.23
N HIS A 28 1.05 -0.67 -15.60
CA HIS A 28 0.01 0.23 -15.12
C HIS A 28 0.33 0.59 -13.67
N LEU A 29 0.36 1.89 -13.35
CA LEU A 29 0.48 2.39 -12.00
C LEU A 29 -0.93 2.70 -11.47
N VAL A 30 -1.30 2.06 -10.37
CA VAL A 30 -2.53 2.35 -9.62
C VAL A 30 -2.12 2.95 -8.28
N LYS A 31 -2.62 4.15 -7.99
CA LYS A 31 -2.38 4.83 -6.71
C LYS A 31 -3.58 4.66 -5.80
N PHE A 32 -3.32 4.18 -4.58
CA PHE A 32 -4.32 4.06 -3.54
C PHE A 32 -4.06 5.10 -2.46
N LEU A 33 -5.12 5.74 -1.96
CA LEU A 33 -5.09 6.52 -0.74
C LEU A 33 -5.66 5.68 0.40
N LEU A 34 -4.87 5.50 1.45
CA LEU A 34 -5.29 4.82 2.67
C LEU A 34 -5.58 5.88 3.73
N GLN A 35 -6.78 5.85 4.28
CA GLN A 35 -7.24 6.79 5.29
C GLN A 35 -7.74 5.99 6.50
N SER A 36 -7.16 6.22 7.68
CA SER A 36 -7.62 5.60 8.92
C SER A 36 -7.70 6.67 10.01
N THR A 37 -8.63 6.50 10.95
CA THR A 37 -8.79 7.43 12.06
C THR A 37 -7.57 7.36 12.97
N GLY A 38 -6.92 8.51 13.20
CA GLY A 38 -5.74 8.61 14.07
C GLY A 38 -4.40 8.34 13.38
N ILE A 39 -4.39 8.07 12.07
CA ILE A 39 -3.16 7.95 11.27
C ILE A 39 -3.26 8.90 10.07
N ASN A 40 -2.18 9.60 9.76
CA ASN A 40 -2.11 10.44 8.56
C ASN A 40 -2.38 9.59 7.32
N SER A 41 -3.21 10.12 6.41
CA SER A 41 -3.46 9.44 5.15
C SER A 41 -2.16 9.27 4.36
N PHE A 42 -1.97 8.11 3.76
CA PHE A 42 -0.78 7.84 2.96
C PHE A 42 -1.13 7.19 1.63
N GLU A 43 -0.28 7.45 0.63
CA GLU A 43 -0.45 6.92 -0.71
C GLU A 43 0.37 5.64 -0.90
N VAL A 44 -0.22 4.66 -1.60
CA VAL A 44 0.45 3.42 -1.98
C VAL A 44 0.41 3.25 -3.49
N ASN A 45 1.60 3.19 -4.08
CA ASN A 45 1.80 2.95 -5.50
C ASN A 45 1.88 1.44 -5.78
N ILE A 46 0.95 0.93 -6.58
CA ILE A 46 0.92 -0.46 -7.04
C ILE A 46 1.19 -0.51 -8.54
N TRP A 47 2.22 -1.25 -8.92
CA TRP A 47 2.57 -1.50 -10.31
C TRP A 47 2.01 -2.84 -10.76
N VAL A 48 1.19 -2.82 -11.81
CA VAL A 48 0.60 -4.01 -12.45
C VAL A 48 1.23 -4.16 -13.83
N HIS A 49 1.75 -5.33 -14.18
CA HIS A 49 2.37 -5.54 -15.50
C HIS A 49 1.35 -5.31 -16.62
N SER A 50 1.78 -4.74 -17.74
CA SER A 50 0.90 -4.51 -18.91
C SER A 50 0.40 -5.78 -19.62
N ASN A 51 0.79 -6.96 -19.13
CA ASN A 51 0.33 -8.25 -19.68
C ASN A 51 -1.03 -8.65 -19.09
N TYR A 52 -1.45 -8.02 -17.99
CA TYR A 52 -2.79 -8.22 -17.46
C TYR A 52 -3.82 -7.48 -18.33
N PRO A 53 -5.00 -8.07 -18.59
CA PRO A 53 -6.07 -7.39 -19.30
C PRO A 53 -6.47 -6.08 -18.59
N GLU A 54 -6.77 -5.03 -19.36
CA GLU A 54 -7.09 -3.73 -18.77
C GLU A 54 -8.30 -3.77 -17.82
N ALA A 55 -9.28 -4.61 -18.13
CA ALA A 55 -10.46 -4.83 -17.30
C ALA A 55 -10.11 -5.38 -15.89
N GLU A 56 -8.97 -6.04 -15.74
CA GLU A 56 -8.55 -6.68 -14.50
C GLU A 56 -7.54 -5.85 -13.69
N ILE A 57 -7.03 -4.72 -14.21
CA ILE A 57 -5.98 -3.91 -13.56
C ILE A 57 -6.33 -3.60 -12.11
N ILE A 58 -7.56 -3.12 -11.85
CA ILE A 58 -7.99 -2.72 -10.50
C ILE A 58 -8.01 -3.92 -9.55
N LYS A 59 -8.49 -5.07 -10.03
CA LYS A 59 -8.57 -6.29 -9.23
C LYS A 59 -7.16 -6.78 -8.87
N VAL A 60 -6.27 -6.85 -9.85
CA VAL A 60 -4.86 -7.25 -9.64
C VAL A 60 -4.16 -6.29 -8.69
N ALA A 61 -4.36 -4.98 -8.88
CA ALA A 61 -3.78 -3.97 -8.01
C ALA A 61 -4.27 -4.10 -6.55
N ARG A 62 -5.57 -4.35 -6.35
CA ARG A 62 -6.14 -4.62 -5.01
C ARG A 62 -5.57 -5.89 -4.39
N THR A 63 -5.37 -6.95 -5.16
CA THR A 63 -4.73 -8.19 -4.68
C THR A 63 -3.31 -7.93 -4.18
N PHE A 64 -2.50 -7.18 -4.95
CA PHE A 64 -1.14 -6.81 -4.54
C PHE A 64 -1.12 -5.89 -3.32
N LEU A 65 -2.05 -4.92 -3.26
CA LEU A 65 -2.20 -4.07 -2.08
C LEU A 65 -2.52 -4.90 -0.84
N ASN A 66 -3.49 -5.81 -0.94
CA ASN A 66 -3.88 -6.66 0.19
C ASN A 66 -2.72 -7.48 0.74
N ARG A 67 -1.90 -8.08 -0.14
CA ARG A 67 -0.73 -8.84 0.32
C ARG A 67 0.28 -7.94 1.02
N ARG A 68 0.58 -6.75 0.50
CA ARG A 68 1.49 -5.79 1.16
C ARG A 68 0.99 -5.35 2.53
N LEU A 69 -0.33 -5.14 2.68
CA LEU A 69 -0.91 -4.79 3.99
C LEU A 69 -0.81 -5.96 4.97
N GLN A 70 -1.01 -7.19 4.50
CA GLN A 70 -0.78 -8.38 5.33
C GLN A 70 0.70 -8.50 5.73
N ASP A 71 1.64 -8.35 4.79
CA ASP A 71 3.07 -8.36 5.09
C ASP A 71 3.43 -7.27 6.11
N PHE A 72 2.85 -6.08 5.99
CA PHE A 72 3.06 -4.99 6.95
C PHE A 72 2.55 -5.35 8.34
N VAL A 73 1.32 -5.89 8.43
CA VAL A 73 0.75 -6.35 9.71
C VAL A 73 1.62 -7.46 10.31
N GLU A 74 2.04 -8.44 9.51
CA GLU A 74 2.94 -9.53 9.92
C GLU A 74 4.24 -8.95 10.52
N LEU A 75 4.91 -8.04 9.81
CA LEU A 75 6.13 -7.37 10.27
C LEU A 75 5.94 -6.56 11.56
N THR A 76 4.79 -5.90 11.74
CA THR A 76 4.52 -5.14 12.98
C THR A 76 4.04 -6.02 14.13
N SER A 77 3.67 -7.27 13.86
CA SER A 77 3.13 -8.22 14.86
C SER A 77 4.18 -9.15 15.44
N GLU A 78 5.28 -9.37 14.72
CA GLU A 78 6.51 -9.84 15.34
C GLU A 78 6.99 -8.72 16.28
N ASP A 79 7.45 -9.04 17.49
CA ASP A 79 8.01 -8.08 18.48
C ASP A 79 9.33 -7.46 17.94
N ILE A 80 9.28 -6.81 16.78
CA ILE A 80 10.41 -6.16 16.11
C ILE A 80 10.70 -4.83 16.81
N TYR A 81 9.67 -4.17 17.34
CA TYR A 81 9.77 -2.92 18.07
C TYR A 81 9.03 -3.01 19.39
N THR A 82 9.70 -2.59 20.46
CA THR A 82 9.07 -2.35 21.75
C THR A 82 8.09 -1.16 21.66
N PRO A 83 7.07 -1.08 22.54
CA PRO A 83 6.15 0.06 22.57
C PRO A 83 6.85 1.43 22.60
N ASP A 84 7.99 1.51 23.29
CA ASP A 84 8.80 2.73 23.40
C ASP A 84 9.47 3.11 22.05
N GLU A 85 9.90 2.13 21.25
CA GLU A 85 10.46 2.36 19.92
C GLU A 85 9.40 2.80 18.90
N VAL A 86 8.19 2.25 19.02
CA VAL A 86 7.04 2.68 18.21
C VAL A 86 6.68 4.14 18.54
N ASP A 87 6.61 4.50 19.82
CA ASP A 87 6.33 5.88 20.26
C ASP A 87 7.42 6.86 19.76
N ALA A 88 8.69 6.49 19.86
CA ALA A 88 9.80 7.32 19.36
C ALA A 88 9.72 7.55 17.85
N LEU A 89 9.39 6.51 17.07
CA LEU A 89 9.19 6.63 15.62
C LEU A 89 8.01 7.57 15.31
N TRP A 90 6.87 7.41 15.96
CA TRP A 90 5.70 8.28 15.74
C TRP A 90 5.97 9.75 16.06
N GLN A 91 6.73 10.05 17.12
CA GLN A 91 7.13 11.41 17.45
C GLN A 91 8.09 12.01 16.40
N SER A 92 8.91 11.18 15.75
CA SER A 92 9.85 11.65 14.73
C SER A 92 9.19 12.08 13.41
N PHE A 93 7.98 11.60 13.12
CA PHE A 93 7.22 11.98 11.91
C PHE A 93 6.30 13.19 12.12
N ASN A 94 6.11 13.64 13.36
CA ASN A 94 5.23 14.74 13.73
C ASN A 94 5.97 16.01 14.19
N ASN A 95 7.32 16.02 14.13
CA ASN A 95 8.19 17.19 14.31
C ASN A 95 8.76 17.64 12.95
#